data_AF-A0A6C2CK31-F1
#
_entry.id   AF-A0A6C2CK31-F1
#
_cell.length_a   1.000
_cell.length_b   1.000
_cell.length_c   1.000
_cell.angle_alpha   90.00
_cell.angle_beta   90.00
_cell.angle_gamma   90.00
#
_symmetry.space_group_name_H-M   'P 1'
#
loop_
_entity.id
_entity.type
_entity.pdbx_description
1 polymer ?
#
loop_
_entity_poly.entity_id
_entity_poly.type
_entity_poly.pdbx_seq_one_letter_code
_entity_poly.pdbx_strand_id
1 'polypeptide(L)'
;MTLRISLLLAALLCSPLVRADIFKCVDEAGHVTYTNSKPSGKGCSTLARDQAVSSVPGGGRPAAASAPSSGASSASVGFPRVDSGTQKARDTDRRRILEEELATEQRALDGAQKQLTEQEAVRYGDERNYQKVLDRLQPFKDKVHLHERNIEALKREIGNLR
;
A
#
# COMPACT_ATOMS: atom_id res chain seq x y z
N MET A 1 -19.68 -44.11 -0.49
CA MET A 1 -19.06 -42.82 -0.87
C MET A 1 -20.02 -41.65 -0.78
N THR A 2 -21.29 -41.82 -1.18
CA THR A 2 -22.34 -40.79 -1.12
C THR A 2 -22.61 -40.22 0.27
N LEU A 3 -22.68 -41.06 1.32
CA LEU A 3 -22.97 -40.61 2.70
C LEU A 3 -21.90 -39.68 3.28
N ARG A 4 -20.62 -39.88 2.94
CA ARG A 4 -19.50 -39.01 3.37
C ARG A 4 -19.53 -37.67 2.66
N ILE A 5 -19.92 -37.66 1.39
CA ILE A 5 -20.07 -36.43 0.59
C ILE A 5 -21.27 -35.62 1.11
N SER A 6 -22.38 -36.28 1.45
CA SER A 6 -23.54 -35.63 2.08
C SER A 6 -23.20 -35.00 3.44
N LEU A 7 -22.40 -35.67 4.27
CA LEU A 7 -21.94 -35.15 5.57
C LEU A 7 -20.99 -33.96 5.43
N LEU A 8 -20.08 -33.99 4.45
CA LEU A 8 -19.18 -32.87 4.17
C LEU A 8 -19.92 -31.65 3.62
N LEU A 9 -20.92 -31.86 2.76
CA LEU A 9 -21.73 -30.77 2.23
C LEU A 9 -22.60 -30.13 3.33
N ALA A 10 -23.19 -30.93 4.21
CA ALA A 10 -23.96 -30.43 5.35
C ALA A 10 -23.10 -29.63 6.35
N ALA A 11 -21.84 -30.03 6.56
CA ALA A 11 -20.91 -29.28 7.40
C ALA A 11 -20.53 -27.92 6.79
N LEU A 12 -20.43 -27.82 5.46
CA LEU A 12 -20.10 -26.57 4.77
C LEU A 12 -21.23 -25.52 4.88
N LEU A 13 -22.50 -25.96 4.88
CA LEU A 13 -23.67 -25.08 5.02
C LEU A 13 -23.87 -24.51 6.44
N CYS A 14 -23.20 -25.07 7.45
CA CYS A 14 -23.29 -24.60 8.85
C CYS A 14 -22.21 -23.56 9.22
N SER A 15 -21.47 -23.02 8.25
CA SER A 15 -20.47 -21.99 8.53
C SER A 15 -21.15 -20.69 9.00
N PRO A 16 -20.77 -20.11 10.16
CA PRO A 16 -21.34 -18.85 10.61
C PRO A 16 -20.92 -17.72 9.65
N LEU A 17 -21.90 -17.06 9.05
CA LEU A 17 -21.68 -15.83 8.31
C LEU A 17 -21.25 -14.74 9.30
N VAL A 18 -19.95 -14.45 9.36
CA VAL A 18 -19.44 -13.32 10.14
C VAL A 18 -19.96 -12.02 9.52
N ARG A 19 -20.77 -11.26 10.27
CA ARG A 19 -21.25 -9.94 9.86
C ARG A 19 -20.44 -8.89 10.59
N ALA A 20 -19.70 -8.07 9.86
CA ALA A 20 -18.90 -6.98 10.43
C ALA A 20 -19.72 -5.67 10.45
N ASP A 21 -20.61 -5.49 11.41
CA ASP A 21 -21.43 -4.27 11.46
C ASP A 21 -20.57 -3.05 11.81
N ILE A 22 -20.71 -1.97 11.04
CA ILE A 22 -20.01 -0.70 11.27
C ILE A 22 -21.01 0.26 11.91
N PHE A 23 -20.59 0.95 12.97
CA PHE A 23 -21.43 1.90 13.70
C PHE A 23 -20.94 3.32 13.48
N LYS A 24 -21.88 4.25 13.29
CA LYS A 24 -21.64 5.70 13.32
C LYS A 24 -22.13 6.22 14.66
N CYS A 25 -21.23 6.75 15.47
CA CYS A 25 -21.53 7.38 16.74
C CYS A 25 -21.41 8.90 16.60
N VAL A 26 -22.38 9.63 17.14
CA VAL A 26 -22.34 11.09 17.29
C VAL A 26 -22.39 11.39 18.78
N ASP A 27 -21.37 12.09 19.29
CA ASP A 27 -21.32 12.51 20.68
C ASP A 27 -22.10 13.81 20.94
N GLU A 28 -22.17 14.24 22.19
CA GLU A 28 -22.88 15.46 22.61
C GLU A 28 -22.26 16.74 22.02
N ALA A 29 -20.99 16.69 21.61
CA ALA A 29 -20.27 17.78 20.96
C ALA A 29 -20.40 17.74 19.41
N GLY A 30 -21.09 16.75 18.85
CA GLY A 30 -21.31 16.58 17.42
C GLY A 30 -20.16 15.90 16.67
N HIS A 31 -19.15 15.36 17.35
CA HIS A 31 -18.09 14.59 16.71
C HIS A 31 -18.59 13.23 16.24
N VAL A 32 -18.27 12.92 14.99
CA VAL A 32 -18.66 11.66 14.35
C VAL A 32 -17.51 10.68 14.41
N THR A 33 -17.73 9.54 15.05
CA THR A 33 -16.76 8.43 15.10
C THR A 33 -17.35 7.19 14.43
N TYR A 34 -16.55 6.54 13.58
CA TYR A 34 -16.90 5.26 12.96
C TYR A 34 -16.14 4.13 13.66
N THR A 35 -16.86 3.11 14.13
CA THR A 35 -16.25 1.99 14.85
C THR A 35 -16.79 0.64 14.38
N ASN A 36 -15.95 -0.38 14.46
CA ASN A 36 -16.29 -1.80 14.21
C ASN A 36 -16.66 -2.55 15.51
N SER A 37 -16.48 -1.94 16.68
CA SER A 37 -16.90 -2.49 17.97
C SER A 37 -18.30 -2.03 18.34
N LYS A 38 -19.15 -2.94 18.83
CA LYS A 38 -20.52 -2.62 19.24
C LYS A 38 -20.47 -1.59 20.38
N PRO A 39 -20.94 -0.35 20.15
CA PRO A 39 -20.82 0.69 21.16
C PRO A 39 -21.91 0.57 22.23
N SER A 40 -21.57 0.86 23.48
CA SER A 40 -22.48 0.79 24.65
C SER A 40 -23.17 2.13 24.97
N GLY A 41 -22.98 3.16 24.15
CA GLY A 41 -23.42 4.54 24.40
C GLY A 41 -24.67 4.97 23.61
N LYS A 42 -25.37 5.99 24.12
CA LYS A 42 -26.45 6.70 23.39
C LYS A 42 -25.84 7.49 22.23
N GLY A 43 -26.50 7.53 21.07
CA GLY A 43 -26.03 8.29 19.90
C GLY A 43 -25.29 7.49 18.82
N CYS A 44 -25.25 6.15 18.93
CA CYS A 44 -24.68 5.28 17.91
C CYS A 44 -25.75 4.57 17.08
N SER A 45 -25.62 4.59 15.75
CA SER A 45 -26.49 3.88 14.82
C SER A 45 -25.68 2.98 13.89
N THR A 46 -26.26 1.84 13.49
CA THR A 46 -25.65 0.92 12.52
C THR A 46 -25.62 1.58 11.14
N LEU A 47 -24.44 1.64 10.53
CA LEU A 47 -24.27 2.18 9.19
C LEU A 47 -24.83 1.17 8.17
N ALA A 48 -25.82 1.61 7.40
CA ALA A 48 -26.44 0.80 6.37
C ALA A 48 -25.41 0.45 5.28
N ARG A 49 -25.22 -0.85 4.99
CA ARG A 49 -24.23 -1.37 4.03
C ARG A 49 -24.53 -1.01 2.57
N ASP A 50 -25.78 -0.66 2.31
CA ASP A 50 -26.36 -0.32 1.03
C ASP A 50 -26.34 1.19 0.74
N GLN A 51 -25.77 2.00 1.63
CA GLN A 51 -25.65 3.43 1.37
C GLN A 51 -24.66 3.66 0.23
N ALA A 52 -25.15 4.18 -0.89
CA ALA A 52 -24.33 4.53 -2.03
C ALA A 52 -23.25 5.53 -1.58
N VAL A 53 -22.00 5.09 -1.57
CA VAL A 53 -20.87 6.00 -1.42
C VAL A 53 -20.90 6.88 -2.67
N SER A 54 -21.09 8.18 -2.50
CA SER A 54 -21.01 9.14 -3.61
C SER A 54 -19.58 9.09 -4.14
N SER A 55 -19.37 8.29 -5.18
CA SER A 55 -18.13 8.29 -5.93
C SER A 55 -18.14 9.58 -6.74
N VAL A 56 -17.26 10.51 -6.39
CA VAL A 56 -16.95 11.63 -7.27
C VAL A 56 -16.45 10.99 -8.58
N PRO A 57 -17.09 11.25 -9.74
CA PRO A 57 -16.61 10.71 -10.99
C PRO A 57 -15.15 11.14 -11.17
N GLY A 58 -14.27 10.17 -11.41
CA GLY A 58 -12.87 10.45 -11.75
C GLY A 58 -12.83 11.47 -12.87
N GLY A 59 -12.13 12.58 -12.65
CA GLY A 59 -12.14 13.75 -13.51
C GLY A 59 -11.86 13.39 -14.97
N GLY A 60 -12.92 13.34 -15.77
CA GLY A 60 -12.81 13.47 -17.21
C GLY A 60 -12.24 14.85 -17.51
N ARG A 61 -11.11 14.91 -18.24
CA ARG A 61 -10.56 16.15 -18.77
C ARG A 61 -11.68 16.92 -19.49
N PRO A 62 -11.99 18.17 -19.10
CA PRO A 62 -12.97 18.93 -19.85
C PRO A 62 -12.41 19.21 -21.26
N ALA A 63 -13.20 18.86 -22.28
CA ALA A 63 -12.93 19.21 -23.66
C ALA A 63 -12.79 20.73 -23.78
N ALA A 64 -11.80 21.17 -24.54
CA ALA A 64 -11.51 22.57 -24.79
C ALA A 64 -12.73 23.25 -25.45
N ALA A 65 -13.38 24.15 -24.71
CA ALA A 65 -14.28 25.15 -25.27
C ALA A 65 -13.59 26.51 -25.12
N SER A 66 -13.45 27.20 -26.25
CA SER A 66 -12.73 28.45 -26.40
C SER A 66 -13.54 29.66 -25.89
N ALA A 67 -12.89 30.46 -25.03
CA ALA A 67 -13.04 31.91 -24.77
C ALA A 67 -14.29 32.44 -24.00
N PRO A 68 -14.24 33.65 -23.37
CA PRO A 68 -13.14 34.61 -23.21
C PRO A 68 -12.76 34.93 -21.75
N SER A 69 -11.67 35.69 -21.58
CA SER A 69 -11.16 36.16 -20.29
C SER A 69 -12.08 37.21 -19.63
N SER A 70 -12.50 36.92 -18.40
CA SER A 70 -12.83 37.95 -17.41
C SER A 70 -12.64 37.35 -16.03
N GLY A 71 -11.80 38.00 -15.24
CA GLY A 71 -11.36 37.54 -13.93
C GLY A 71 -12.51 37.24 -12.98
N ALA A 72 -12.48 36.04 -12.43
CA ALA A 72 -13.01 35.74 -11.10
C ALA A 72 -12.24 34.52 -10.62
N SER A 73 -11.08 34.76 -10.01
CA SER A 73 -10.52 33.79 -9.08
C SER A 73 -11.54 33.63 -7.97
N SER A 74 -12.44 32.65 -8.10
CA SER A 74 -13.23 32.16 -6.99
C SER A 74 -12.25 31.46 -6.04
N ALA A 75 -11.53 32.27 -5.26
CA ALA A 75 -10.91 31.83 -4.04
C ALA A 75 -12.05 31.24 -3.21
N SER A 76 -12.11 29.92 -3.18
CA SER A 76 -12.93 29.15 -2.25
C SER A 76 -12.61 29.65 -0.85
N VAL A 77 -13.48 30.49 -0.31
CA VAL A 77 -13.41 30.96 1.07
C VAL A 77 -13.56 29.71 1.95
N GLY A 78 -12.47 29.26 2.57
CA GLY A 78 -12.55 28.31 3.69
C GLY A 78 -11.66 27.08 3.71
N PHE A 79 -10.70 26.87 2.79
CA PHE A 79 -9.69 25.81 2.97
C PHE A 79 -8.28 26.40 3.14
N PRO A 80 -7.56 26.10 4.23
CA PRO A 80 -6.19 26.57 4.42
C PRO A 80 -5.30 26.03 3.30
N ARG A 81 -4.71 26.93 2.52
CA ARG A 81 -3.72 26.58 1.50
C ARG A 81 -2.36 26.49 2.16
N VAL A 82 -1.61 25.45 1.83
CA VAL A 82 -0.20 25.37 2.22
C VAL A 82 0.58 26.44 1.45
N ASP A 83 1.46 27.17 2.13
CA ASP A 83 2.33 28.13 1.48
C ASP A 83 3.36 27.43 0.57
N SER A 84 3.80 28.15 -0.46
CA SER A 84 4.74 27.61 -1.44
C SER A 84 6.14 27.28 -0.88
N GLY A 85 6.54 27.93 0.23
CA GLY A 85 7.81 27.65 0.90
C GLY A 85 7.78 26.29 1.59
N THR A 86 6.72 26.02 2.35
CA THR A 86 6.47 24.72 2.99
C THR A 86 6.33 23.60 1.95
N GLN A 87 5.67 23.85 0.82
CA GLN A 87 5.58 22.84 -0.23
C GLN A 87 6.96 22.49 -0.80
N LYS A 88 7.78 23.49 -1.16
CA LYS A 88 9.15 23.28 -1.66
C LYS A 88 10.07 22.60 -0.65
N ALA A 89 9.95 22.97 0.64
CA ALA A 89 10.71 22.33 1.70
C ALA A 89 10.39 20.83 1.77
N ARG A 90 9.10 20.47 1.74
CA ARG A 90 8.66 19.06 1.72
C ARG A 90 9.11 18.31 0.47
N ASP A 91 9.06 18.95 -0.69
CA ASP A 91 9.51 18.32 -1.95
C ASP A 91 11.03 18.06 -1.92
N THR A 92 11.80 18.99 -1.33
CA THR A 92 13.25 18.83 -1.12
C THR A 92 13.55 17.73 -0.11
N ASP A 93 12.84 17.70 1.01
CA ASP A 93 12.97 16.65 2.02
C ASP A 93 12.61 15.28 1.45
N ARG A 94 11.53 15.19 0.67
CA ARG A 94 11.13 13.96 -0.01
C ARG A 94 12.22 13.46 -0.95
N ARG A 95 12.83 14.35 -1.74
CA ARG A 95 13.95 13.97 -2.61
C ARG A 95 15.13 13.45 -1.78
N ARG A 96 15.53 14.16 -0.72
CA ARG A 96 16.63 13.76 0.16
C ARG A 96 16.38 12.39 0.78
N ILE A 97 15.18 12.12 1.29
CA ILE A 97 14.82 10.83 1.88
C ILE A 97 14.97 9.71 0.85
N LEU A 98 14.42 9.88 -0.35
CA LEU A 98 14.51 8.87 -1.40
C LEU A 98 15.96 8.63 -1.87
N GLU A 99 16.80 9.67 -1.89
CA GLU A 99 18.24 9.55 -2.19
C GLU A 99 18.99 8.78 -1.09
N GLU A 100 18.66 9.01 0.18
CA GLU A 100 19.22 8.27 1.32
C GLU A 100 18.80 6.79 1.32
N GLU A 101 17.53 6.52 1.01
CA GLU A 101 17.00 5.17 0.82
C GLU A 101 17.69 4.47 -0.34
N LEU A 102 17.86 5.15 -1.48
CA LEU A 102 18.58 4.62 -2.64
C LEU A 102 20.02 4.26 -2.26
N ALA A 103 20.74 5.14 -1.57
CA ALA A 103 22.11 4.88 -1.14
C ALA A 103 22.19 3.68 -0.17
N THR A 104 21.15 3.49 0.64
CA THR A 104 21.06 2.36 1.58
C THR A 104 20.78 1.05 0.86
N GLU A 105 19.85 1.03 -0.10
CA GLU A 105 19.58 -0.14 -0.95
C GLU A 105 20.79 -0.49 -1.83
N GLN A 106 21.53 0.49 -2.34
CA GLN A 106 22.76 0.24 -3.09
C GLN A 106 23.80 -0.49 -2.23
N ARG A 107 24.01 -0.04 -0.98
CA ARG A 107 24.89 -0.72 -0.02
C ARG A 107 24.39 -2.12 0.35
N ALA A 108 23.08 -2.30 0.46
CA ALA A 108 22.46 -3.60 0.75
C ALA A 108 22.66 -4.58 -0.43
N LEU A 109 22.51 -4.11 -1.67
CA LEU A 109 22.79 -4.89 -2.88
C LEU A 109 24.25 -5.36 -2.91
N ASP A 110 25.20 -4.46 -2.67
CA ASP A 110 26.63 -4.80 -2.62
C ASP A 110 26.91 -5.88 -1.55
N GLY A 111 26.26 -5.77 -0.39
CA GLY A 111 26.33 -6.77 0.67
C GLY A 111 25.73 -8.12 0.26
N ALA A 112 24.56 -8.12 -0.39
CA ALA A 112 23.90 -9.34 -0.86
C ALA A 112 24.71 -10.04 -1.95
N GLN A 113 25.33 -9.29 -2.87
CA GLN A 113 26.21 -9.84 -3.89
C GLN A 113 27.45 -10.50 -3.27
N LYS A 114 28.08 -9.86 -2.28
CA LYS A 114 29.20 -10.47 -1.54
C LYS A 114 28.79 -11.77 -0.86
N GLN A 115 27.66 -11.78 -0.16
CA GLN A 115 27.14 -12.99 0.48
C GLN A 115 26.87 -14.10 -0.55
N LEU A 116 26.29 -13.78 -1.70
CA LEU A 116 26.10 -14.75 -2.77
C LEU A 116 27.44 -15.33 -3.24
N THR A 117 28.44 -14.49 -3.50
CA THR A 117 29.77 -14.96 -3.95
C THR A 117 30.48 -15.81 -2.90
N GLU A 118 30.36 -15.46 -1.61
CA GLU A 118 30.92 -16.26 -0.52
C GLU A 118 30.25 -17.64 -0.48
N GLN A 119 28.93 -17.69 -0.60
CA GLN A 119 28.18 -18.95 -0.62
C GLN A 119 28.48 -19.78 -1.86
N GLU A 120 28.69 -19.17 -3.02
CA GLU A 120 29.11 -19.86 -4.24
C GLU A 120 30.50 -20.48 -4.11
N ALA A 121 31.41 -19.85 -3.35
CA ALA A 121 32.75 -20.37 -3.08
C ALA A 121 32.75 -21.55 -2.09
N VAL A 122 31.73 -21.68 -1.24
CA VAL A 122 31.60 -22.80 -0.31
C VAL A 122 31.21 -24.07 -1.06
N ARG A 123 32.09 -25.08 -0.99
CA ARG A 123 31.85 -26.43 -1.52
C ARG A 123 31.62 -27.39 -0.35
N TYR A 124 30.40 -27.90 -0.20
CA TYR A 124 30.15 -28.96 0.78
C TYR A 124 30.38 -30.33 0.12
N GLY A 125 30.97 -31.27 0.87
CA GLY A 125 31.29 -32.62 0.37
C GLY A 125 30.07 -33.44 -0.06
N ASP A 126 28.87 -33.12 0.47
CA ASP A 126 27.59 -33.77 0.16
C ASP A 126 26.89 -33.21 -1.10
N GLU A 127 27.49 -32.24 -1.79
CA GLU A 127 26.90 -31.54 -2.95
C GLU A 127 27.17 -32.22 -4.28
N ARG A 128 27.29 -33.55 -4.29
CA ARG A 128 27.31 -34.31 -5.56
C ARG A 128 26.05 -34.11 -6.40
N ASN A 129 24.94 -33.73 -5.76
CA ASN A 129 23.70 -33.37 -6.43
C ASN A 129 23.64 -31.85 -6.66
N TYR A 130 23.70 -31.43 -7.93
CA TYR A 130 23.61 -30.04 -8.36
C TYR A 130 22.36 -29.32 -7.85
N GLN A 131 21.23 -30.00 -7.70
CA GLN A 131 19.98 -29.39 -7.22
C GLN A 131 20.12 -28.85 -5.79
N LYS A 132 20.86 -29.54 -4.92
CA LYS A 132 21.07 -29.08 -3.54
C LYS A 132 21.85 -27.76 -3.49
N VAL A 133 22.80 -27.58 -4.41
CA VAL A 133 23.57 -26.33 -4.54
C VAL A 133 22.66 -25.20 -5.00
N LEU A 134 21.81 -25.46 -5.99
CA LEU A 134 20.84 -24.49 -6.47
C LEU A 134 19.90 -24.04 -5.36
N ASP A 135 19.30 -25.00 -4.62
CA ASP A 135 18.35 -24.71 -3.55
C ASP A 135 19.01 -23.90 -2.42
N ARG A 136 20.29 -24.18 -2.11
CA ARG A 136 21.09 -23.42 -1.14
C ARG A 136 21.35 -21.98 -1.60
N LEU A 137 21.70 -21.80 -2.86
CA LEU A 137 22.04 -20.48 -3.42
C LEU A 137 20.82 -19.62 -3.73
N GLN A 138 19.67 -20.25 -3.99
CA GLN A 138 18.42 -19.57 -4.33
C GLN A 138 18.06 -18.40 -3.40
N PRO A 139 18.05 -18.54 -2.05
CA PRO A 139 17.72 -17.42 -1.17
C PRO A 139 18.70 -16.23 -1.27
N PHE A 140 19.96 -16.47 -1.65
CA PHE A 140 20.93 -15.39 -1.86
C PHE A 140 20.69 -14.68 -3.18
N LYS A 141 20.37 -15.42 -4.24
CA LYS A 141 19.96 -14.85 -5.53
C LYS A 141 18.66 -14.04 -5.40
N ASP A 142 17.69 -14.55 -4.66
CA ASP A 142 16.42 -13.87 -4.43
C ASP A 142 16.62 -12.53 -3.68
N LYS A 143 17.55 -12.48 -2.71
CA LYS A 143 17.92 -11.24 -2.02
C LYS A 143 18.56 -10.22 -2.97
N VAL A 144 19.50 -10.65 -3.82
CA VAL A 144 20.11 -9.76 -4.82
C VAL A 144 19.03 -9.16 -5.72
N HIS A 145 18.15 -10.00 -6.28
CA HIS A 145 17.06 -9.53 -7.14
C HIS A 145 16.05 -8.63 -6.42
N LEU A 146 15.82 -8.85 -5.12
CA LEU A 146 14.98 -7.97 -4.33
C LEU A 146 15.56 -6.55 -4.27
N HIS A 147 16.85 -6.42 -3.93
CA HIS A 147 17.50 -5.11 -3.83
C HIS A 147 17.62 -4.42 -5.20
N GLU A 148 17.88 -5.16 -6.28
CA GLU A 148 17.87 -4.61 -7.65
C GLU A 148 16.52 -3.98 -7.99
N ARG A 149 15.41 -4.68 -7.73
CA ARG A 149 14.06 -4.15 -7.98
C ARG A 149 13.73 -2.94 -7.12
N ASN A 150 14.16 -2.93 -5.85
CA ASN A 150 13.98 -1.79 -4.96
C ASN A 150 14.71 -0.55 -5.49
N ILE A 151 15.97 -0.70 -5.92
CA ILE A 151 16.77 0.38 -6.52
C ILE A 151 16.07 0.94 -7.77
N GLU A 152 15.56 0.08 -8.64
CA GLU A 152 14.81 0.52 -9.82
C GLU A 152 13.54 1.28 -9.44
N ALA A 153 12.79 0.82 -8.43
CA ALA A 153 11.60 1.50 -7.95
C ALA A 153 11.95 2.90 -7.41
N LEU A 154 12.96 3.01 -6.55
CA LEU A 154 13.42 4.28 -5.98
C LEU A 154 13.90 5.25 -7.07
N LYS A 155 14.68 4.78 -8.05
CA LYS A 155 15.12 5.60 -9.19
C LYS A 155 13.94 6.14 -10.00
N ARG A 156 12.91 5.33 -10.23
CA ARG A 156 11.67 5.76 -10.90
C ARG A 156 10.94 6.82 -10.06
N GLU A 157 10.81 6.62 -8.75
CA GLU A 157 10.16 7.57 -7.86
C GLU A 157 10.89 8.91 -7.81
N ILE A 158 12.21 8.92 -7.68
CA ILE A 158 13.04 10.14 -7.72
C ILE A 158 12.86 10.86 -9.06
N GLY A 159 12.88 10.13 -10.18
CA GLY A 159 12.67 10.69 -11.51
C GLY A 159 11.28 11.30 -11.73
N ASN A 160 10.28 10.89 -10.93
CA ASN A 160 8.92 11.40 -10.98
C ASN A 160 8.71 12.63 -10.07
N LEU A 161 9.69 13.02 -9.26
CA LEU A 161 9.62 14.26 -8.45
C LEU A 161 9.78 15.47 -9.37
N ARG A 162 8.69 16.21 -9.59
CA ARG A 162 8.63 17.47 -10.34
C ARG A 162 8.55 18.67 -9.40
#